data_AF-A0A0K8VMS9-F1
#
_entry.id   AF-A0A0K8VMS9-F1
#
_cell.length_a   1.000
_cell.length_b   1.000
_cell.length_c   1.000
_cell.angle_alpha   90.00
_cell.angle_beta   90.00
_cell.angle_gamma   90.00
#
_symmetry.space_group_name_H-M   'P 1'
#
loop_
_entity.id
_entity.type
_entity.pdbx_description
1 polymer ?
#
loop_
_entity_poly.entity_id
_entity_poly.type
_entity_poly.pdbx_seq_one_letter_code
_entity_poly.pdbx_strand_id
1 'polypeptide(L)'
;MPHNMYVCMRHANFSFLLMGCATVIECFSEGFETFLKLVCCNIENENCTTNDCEKCKKDVKDIVPLKHLSKMDANVKWQYWRKLGDRVVLTYTVAALSHLLHELQVQLPIFKQHFIVKVVCQNEIQSAHFNYRQVSIFTCVAWMFNETKSFAEISDSLHHSKIDVQVFITKLIQEIKKQHGKFESIFVFSDGSSSQFKNKFITWSLPDLLAEFGCKNLSGTILQRHMVKVQSMALEQL
;
A
#
# COMPACT_ATOMS: atom_id res chain seq x y z
N MET A 1 -4.87 8.58 -9.63
CA MET A 1 -3.57 8.08 -9.10
C MET A 1 -3.86 6.92 -8.15
N PRO A 2 -3.08 5.82 -8.15
CA PRO A 2 -3.32 4.69 -7.26
C PRO A 2 -2.92 5.02 -5.82
N HIS A 3 -3.78 4.66 -4.88
CA HIS A 3 -3.78 5.08 -3.47
C HIS A 3 -2.67 4.49 -2.56
N ASN A 4 -1.70 3.75 -3.10
CA ASN A 4 -0.71 3.00 -2.28
C ASN A 4 0.76 3.41 -2.48
N MET A 5 1.07 4.49 -3.21
CA MET A 5 2.43 5.01 -3.22
C MET A 5 2.64 5.92 -2.00
N TYR A 6 3.45 5.49 -1.04
CA TYR A 6 4.05 6.42 -0.07
C TYR A 6 4.74 7.54 -0.87
N VAL A 7 4.14 8.72 -0.87
CA VAL A 7 4.64 9.89 -1.61
C VAL A 7 5.84 10.42 -0.84
N CYS A 8 7.00 9.83 -1.09
CA CYS A 8 8.25 10.34 -0.59
C CYS A 8 8.43 11.79 -1.09
N MET A 9 8.59 12.72 -0.15
CA MET A 9 8.73 14.15 -0.45
C MET A 9 9.82 14.45 -1.48
N ARG A 10 10.94 13.69 -1.45
CA ARG A 10 12.03 13.83 -2.43
C ARG A 10 11.60 13.46 -3.84
N HIS A 11 10.89 12.34 -4.01
CA HIS A 11 10.34 11.94 -5.31
C HIS A 11 9.33 12.96 -5.84
N ALA A 12 8.43 13.43 -4.97
CA ALA A 12 7.46 14.46 -5.37
C ALA A 12 8.15 15.76 -5.79
N ASN A 13 9.11 16.26 -4.99
CA ASN A 13 9.84 17.48 -5.30
C ASN A 13 10.67 17.36 -6.57
N PHE A 14 11.37 16.24 -6.75
CA PHE A 14 12.14 16.01 -7.97
C PHE A 14 11.22 15.95 -9.20
N SER A 15 10.07 15.29 -9.11
CA SER A 15 9.04 15.32 -10.17
C SER A 15 8.55 16.73 -10.46
N PHE A 16 8.33 17.57 -9.45
CA PHE A 16 7.92 18.95 -9.70
C PHE A 16 8.98 19.76 -10.44
N LEU A 17 10.27 19.52 -10.17
CA LEU A 17 11.36 20.15 -10.93
C LEU A 17 11.31 19.73 -12.40
N LEU A 18 11.16 18.43 -12.67
CA LEU A 18 11.06 17.89 -14.04
C LEU A 18 9.85 18.44 -14.79
N MET A 19 8.68 18.49 -14.14
CA MET A 19 7.47 19.05 -14.72
C MET A 19 7.64 20.56 -15.00
N GLY A 20 8.29 21.30 -14.11
CA GLY A 20 8.64 22.70 -14.34
C GLY A 20 9.48 22.87 -15.60
N CYS A 21 10.52 22.07 -15.78
CA CYS A 21 11.37 22.10 -16.98
C CYS A 21 10.57 21.78 -18.24
N ALA A 22 9.67 20.79 -18.18
CA ALA A 22 8.82 20.36 -19.30
C ALA A 22 7.84 21.46 -19.77
N THR A 23 7.50 22.44 -18.92
CA THR A 23 6.66 23.58 -19.36
C THR A 23 7.34 24.49 -20.38
N VAL A 24 8.68 24.48 -20.46
CA VAL A 24 9.46 25.36 -21.36
C VAL A 24 10.28 24.57 -22.39
N ILE A 25 10.78 23.40 -21.99
CA ILE A 25 11.59 22.50 -22.81
C ILE A 25 10.69 21.39 -23.35
N GLU A 26 10.35 21.50 -24.63
CA GLU A 26 9.59 20.46 -25.34
C GLU A 26 10.39 19.14 -25.32
N CYS A 27 9.71 18.03 -25.01
CA CYS A 27 10.29 16.68 -24.88
C CYS A 27 11.16 16.44 -23.62
N PHE A 28 11.11 17.31 -22.62
CA PHE A 28 11.72 17.02 -21.32
C PHE A 28 10.95 15.90 -20.60
N SER A 29 11.65 14.92 -20.02
CA SER A 29 11.01 13.79 -19.36
C SER A 29 10.35 14.19 -18.05
N GLU A 30 9.02 14.10 -17.96
CA GLU A 30 8.26 14.39 -16.73
C GLU A 30 8.43 13.29 -15.66
N GLY A 31 8.72 12.05 -16.09
CA GLY A 31 8.98 10.91 -15.22
C GLY A 31 10.44 10.85 -14.79
N PHE A 32 10.69 10.75 -13.47
CA PHE A 32 12.05 10.66 -12.93
C PHE A 32 12.81 9.41 -13.40
N GLU A 33 12.14 8.28 -13.64
CA GLU A 33 12.81 7.07 -14.13
C GLU A 33 13.33 7.26 -15.56
N THR A 34 12.50 7.82 -16.45
CA THR A 34 12.90 8.17 -17.82
C THR A 34 14.02 9.20 -17.80
N PHE A 35 13.93 10.21 -16.93
CA PHE A 35 15.00 11.20 -16.74
C PHE A 35 16.32 10.54 -16.31
N LEU A 36 16.28 9.66 -15.29
CA LEU A 36 17.46 8.96 -14.81
C LEU A 36 18.09 8.07 -15.88
N LYS A 37 17.28 7.43 -16.75
CA LYS A 37 17.80 6.67 -17.91
C LYS A 37 18.47 7.55 -18.97
N LEU A 38 18.17 8.85 -19.03
CA LEU A 38 18.85 9.81 -19.91
C LEU A 38 20.19 10.30 -19.33
N VAL A 39 20.31 10.32 -18.01
CA VAL A 39 21.49 10.81 -17.28
C VAL A 39 22.48 9.67 -16.99
N CYS A 40 21.98 8.52 -16.55
CA CYS A 40 22.77 7.39 -16.10
C CYS A 40 22.91 6.35 -17.21
N CYS A 41 24.10 5.74 -17.33
CA CYS A 41 24.31 4.62 -18.26
C CYS A 41 23.46 3.40 -17.89
N ASN A 42 23.33 3.13 -16.59
CA ASN A 42 22.45 2.09 -16.04
C ASN A 42 21.93 2.55 -14.67
N ILE A 43 20.61 2.64 -14.51
CA ILE A 43 19.96 3.09 -13.28
C ILE A 43 19.95 2.02 -12.17
N GLU A 44 20.27 0.77 -12.50
CA GLU A 44 20.41 -0.35 -11.55
C GLU A 44 21.85 -0.56 -11.10
N ASN A 45 22.81 0.13 -11.75
CA ASN A 45 24.21 0.03 -11.40
C ASN A 45 24.55 0.98 -10.23
N GLU A 46 25.19 0.44 -9.19
CA GLU A 46 25.56 1.21 -8.00
C GLU A 46 26.47 2.39 -8.33
N ASN A 47 27.57 2.19 -9.08
CA ASN A 47 28.50 3.27 -9.45
C ASN A 47 27.80 4.43 -10.21
N CYS A 48 26.79 4.14 -11.02
CA CYS A 48 26.00 5.17 -11.73
C CYS A 48 25.12 5.98 -10.77
N THR A 49 24.58 5.31 -9.74
CA THR A 49 23.63 5.90 -8.78
C THR A 49 24.31 6.54 -7.57
N THR A 50 25.56 6.17 -7.26
CA THR A 50 26.41 6.82 -6.25
C THR A 50 27.15 8.06 -6.78
N ASN A 51 27.13 8.28 -8.10
CA ASN A 51 27.83 9.35 -8.85
C ASN A 51 29.32 9.09 -9.15
N ASP A 52 29.79 7.85 -8.98
CA ASP A 52 31.18 7.46 -9.24
C ASP A 52 31.43 7.11 -10.72
N CYS A 53 30.38 6.93 -11.52
CA CYS A 53 30.50 6.63 -12.94
C CYS A 53 30.99 7.84 -13.76
N GLU A 54 32.11 7.69 -14.45
CA GLU A 54 32.68 8.72 -15.33
C GLU A 54 31.90 8.92 -16.63
N LYS A 55 31.16 7.90 -17.09
CA LYS A 55 30.41 7.92 -18.35
C LYS A 55 29.02 8.55 -18.23
N CYS A 56 28.48 8.66 -17.02
CA CYS A 56 27.18 9.27 -16.79
C CYS A 56 27.23 10.77 -17.09
N LYS A 57 26.14 11.33 -17.58
CA LYS A 57 26.01 12.77 -17.75
C LYS A 57 26.04 13.42 -16.37
N LYS A 58 26.97 14.35 -16.17
CA LYS A 58 27.16 15.05 -14.89
C LYS A 58 26.48 16.41 -14.89
N ASP A 59 26.39 17.07 -16.04
CA ASP A 59 25.70 18.34 -16.18
C ASP A 59 24.32 18.15 -16.84
N VAL A 60 23.27 18.58 -16.16
CA VAL A 60 21.89 18.58 -16.66
C VAL A 60 21.77 19.44 -17.93
N LYS A 61 22.62 20.46 -18.10
CA LYS A 61 22.66 21.29 -19.31
C LYS A 61 22.99 20.47 -20.56
N ASP A 62 23.71 19.35 -20.44
CA ASP A 62 24.02 18.44 -21.55
C ASP A 62 22.77 17.76 -22.13
N ILE A 63 21.65 17.83 -21.41
CA ILE A 63 20.36 17.24 -21.79
C ILE A 63 19.42 18.31 -22.38
N VAL A 64 19.72 19.59 -22.16
CA VAL A 64 18.90 20.71 -22.64
C VAL A 64 19.22 20.97 -24.12
N PRO A 65 18.24 20.84 -25.05
CA PRO A 65 18.49 21.12 -26.46
C PRO A 65 18.88 22.59 -26.68
N LEU A 66 19.86 22.83 -27.57
CA LEU A 66 20.40 24.18 -27.84
C LEU A 66 19.32 25.22 -28.19
N LYS A 67 18.22 24.81 -28.84
CA LYS A 67 17.08 25.69 -29.18
C LYS A 67 16.42 26.36 -27.96
N HIS A 68 16.64 25.84 -26.76
CA HIS A 68 16.05 26.37 -25.52
C HIS A 68 17.01 27.25 -24.71
N LEU A 69 18.27 27.43 -25.14
CA LEU A 69 19.22 28.31 -24.45
C LEU A 69 18.76 29.77 -24.40
N SER A 70 18.01 30.23 -25.41
CA SER A 70 17.42 31.58 -25.43
C SER A 70 16.27 31.75 -24.42
N LYS A 71 15.77 30.67 -23.83
CA LYS A 71 14.65 30.68 -22.85
C LYS A 71 15.13 30.61 -21.40
N MET A 72 16.43 30.74 -21.13
CA MET A 72 17.00 30.59 -19.79
C MET A 72 16.45 31.60 -18.77
N ASP A 73 16.05 32.78 -19.23
CA ASP A 73 15.48 33.84 -18.38
C ASP A 73 13.94 33.78 -18.30
N ALA A 74 13.31 32.80 -18.96
CA ALA A 74 11.86 32.64 -18.89
C ALA A 74 11.44 32.24 -17.48
N ASN A 75 10.45 32.95 -16.93
CA ASN A 75 9.89 32.63 -15.62
C ASN A 75 9.08 31.34 -15.68
N VAL A 76 9.44 30.40 -14.81
CA VAL A 76 8.77 29.11 -14.64
C VAL A 76 8.18 29.06 -13.24
N LYS A 77 6.95 28.55 -13.14
CA LYS A 77 6.28 28.28 -11.86
C LYS A 77 6.31 26.79 -11.60
N TRP A 78 6.83 26.38 -10.44
CA TRP A 78 6.78 24.97 -10.01
C TRP A 78 6.45 24.84 -8.53
N GLN A 79 5.96 23.67 -8.15
CA GLN A 79 5.56 23.34 -6.80
C GLN A 79 6.68 22.62 -6.05
N TYR A 80 6.64 22.64 -4.73
CA TYR A 80 7.50 21.80 -3.89
C TYR A 80 6.90 21.68 -2.49
N TRP A 81 7.08 20.50 -1.91
CA TRP A 81 6.79 20.25 -0.51
C TRP A 81 7.94 20.72 0.37
N ARG A 82 7.60 21.41 1.46
CA ARG A 82 8.56 21.81 2.51
C ARG A 82 8.00 21.51 3.89
N LYS A 83 8.90 21.27 4.85
CA LYS A 83 8.54 21.15 6.27
C LYS A 83 8.49 22.53 6.92
N LEU A 84 7.42 22.79 7.66
CA LEU A 84 7.18 23.99 8.46
C LEU A 84 6.82 23.53 9.87
N GLY A 85 7.83 23.47 10.75
CA GLY A 85 7.69 22.75 12.02
C GLY A 85 7.35 21.28 11.77
N ASP A 86 6.29 20.79 12.42
CA ASP A 86 5.81 19.40 12.29
C ASP A 86 4.90 19.16 11.07
N ARG A 87 4.55 20.21 10.32
CA ARG A 87 3.64 20.11 9.18
C ARG A 87 4.40 20.11 7.86
N VAL A 88 3.90 19.33 6.92
CA VAL A 88 4.35 19.34 5.52
C VAL A 88 3.37 20.18 4.72
N VAL A 89 3.88 21.18 3.99
CA VAL A 89 3.05 22.12 3.23
C VAL A 89 3.52 22.18 1.79
N LEU A 90 2.57 22.12 0.85
CA LEU A 90 2.84 22.33 -0.58
C LEU A 90 2.92 23.83 -0.84
N THR A 91 4.05 24.28 -1.36
CA THR A 91 4.28 25.66 -1.75
C THR A 91 4.63 25.72 -3.24
N TYR A 92 4.70 26.91 -3.82
CA TYR A 92 5.20 27.12 -5.16
C TYR A 92 6.25 28.24 -5.16
N THR A 93 7.06 28.27 -6.21
CA THR A 93 7.98 29.36 -6.50
C THR A 93 7.86 29.75 -7.97
N VAL A 94 8.30 30.97 -8.29
CA VAL A 94 8.40 31.49 -9.66
C VAL A 94 9.81 32.06 -9.82
N ALA A 95 10.58 31.50 -10.74
CA ALA A 95 11.93 31.98 -11.04
C ALA A 95 12.33 31.61 -12.47
N ALA A 96 13.46 32.14 -12.94
CA ALA A 96 14.02 31.84 -14.25
C ALA A 96 14.28 30.34 -14.45
N LEU A 97 14.14 29.86 -15.69
CA LEU A 97 14.46 28.47 -16.08
C LEU A 97 15.90 28.08 -15.67
N SER A 98 16.84 29.01 -15.75
CA SER A 98 18.22 28.80 -15.31
C SER A 98 18.33 28.41 -13.83
N HIS A 99 17.53 29.04 -12.96
CA HIS A 99 17.43 28.69 -11.54
C HIS A 99 16.85 27.29 -11.37
N LEU A 100 15.78 26.98 -12.09
CA LEU A 100 15.15 25.66 -12.03
C LEU A 100 16.11 24.54 -12.44
N LEU A 101 16.85 24.72 -13.52
CA LEU A 101 17.87 23.77 -13.98
C LEU A 101 19.02 23.63 -13.00
N HIS A 102 19.42 24.73 -12.34
CA HIS A 102 20.41 24.68 -11.27
C HIS A 102 19.91 23.86 -10.07
N GLU A 103 18.66 24.05 -9.64
CA GLU A 103 18.08 23.25 -8.56
C GLU A 103 18.01 21.76 -8.93
N LEU A 104 17.62 21.44 -10.17
CA LEU A 104 17.63 20.07 -10.68
C LEU A 104 19.05 19.47 -10.66
N GLN A 105 20.06 20.24 -11.08
CA GLN A 105 21.47 19.85 -11.05
C GLN A 105 21.95 19.56 -9.63
N VAL A 106 21.59 20.40 -8.65
CA VAL A 106 21.99 20.25 -7.25
C VAL A 106 21.32 19.04 -6.60
N GLN A 107 20.05 18.78 -6.91
CA GLN A 107 19.33 17.65 -6.31
C GLN A 107 19.66 16.30 -6.95
N LEU A 108 20.12 16.28 -8.20
CA LEU A 108 20.35 15.06 -8.98
C LEU A 108 21.26 14.04 -8.27
N PRO A 109 22.43 14.39 -7.70
CA PRO A 109 23.30 13.41 -7.04
C PRO A 109 22.63 12.70 -5.86
N ILE A 110 21.94 13.47 -5.01
CA ILE A 110 21.22 12.94 -3.83
C ILE A 110 20.02 12.12 -4.28
N PHE A 111 19.33 12.56 -5.33
CA PHE A 111 18.16 11.87 -5.85
C PHE A 111 18.51 10.50 -6.45
N LYS A 112 19.63 10.37 -7.17
CA LYS A 112 20.12 9.09 -7.70
C LYS A 112 20.33 8.05 -6.58
N GLN A 113 21.00 8.45 -5.50
CA GLN A 113 21.21 7.59 -4.33
C GLN A 113 19.89 7.22 -3.64
N HIS A 114 18.98 8.20 -3.50
CA HIS A 114 17.67 7.95 -2.91
C HIS A 114 16.81 7.00 -3.75
N PHE A 115 16.88 7.12 -5.09
CA PHE A 115 16.17 6.26 -6.02
C PHE A 115 16.60 4.80 -5.89
N ILE A 116 17.91 4.51 -5.87
CA ILE A 116 18.39 3.12 -5.79
C ILE A 116 18.04 2.47 -4.45
N VAL A 117 18.18 3.17 -3.32
CA VAL A 117 17.77 2.65 -2.00
C VAL A 117 16.27 2.34 -1.99
N LYS A 118 15.45 3.22 -2.58
CA LYS A 118 14.01 3.03 -2.63
C LYS A 118 13.59 1.91 -3.59
N VAL A 119 14.34 1.62 -4.65
CA VAL A 119 14.00 0.56 -5.60
C VAL A 119 14.59 -0.78 -5.16
N VAL A 120 15.91 -0.85 -4.94
CA VAL A 120 16.62 -2.09 -4.61
C VAL A 120 16.25 -2.56 -3.21
N CYS A 121 16.42 -1.74 -2.17
CA CYS A 121 16.16 -2.21 -0.80
C CYS A 121 14.67 -2.50 -0.57
N GLN A 122 13.75 -1.76 -1.20
CA GLN A 122 12.32 -2.11 -1.12
C GLN A 122 12.05 -3.45 -1.82
N ASN A 123 12.58 -3.66 -3.03
CA ASN A 123 12.38 -4.90 -3.75
C ASN A 123 13.03 -6.10 -3.04
N GLU A 124 14.19 -5.93 -2.40
CA GLU A 124 14.84 -6.98 -1.60
C GLU A 124 13.97 -7.39 -0.40
N ILE A 125 13.53 -6.43 0.41
CA ILE A 125 12.68 -6.71 1.57
C ILE A 125 11.34 -7.32 1.12
N GLN A 126 10.75 -6.73 0.08
CA GLN A 126 9.48 -7.18 -0.47
C GLN A 126 9.59 -8.59 -1.07
N SER A 127 10.63 -8.87 -1.85
CA SER A 127 10.87 -10.20 -2.43
C SER A 127 11.20 -11.23 -1.36
N ALA A 128 12.01 -10.91 -0.36
CA ALA A 128 12.25 -11.80 0.78
C ALA A 128 10.92 -12.13 1.48
N HIS A 129 10.11 -11.12 1.81
CA HIS A 129 8.78 -11.30 2.41
C HIS A 129 7.85 -12.19 1.56
N PHE A 130 7.85 -12.04 0.24
CA PHE A 130 6.99 -12.82 -0.65
C PHE A 130 7.53 -14.20 -1.02
N ASN A 131 8.83 -14.46 -0.83
CA ASN A 131 9.47 -15.74 -1.13
C ASN A 131 9.54 -16.70 0.06
N TYR A 132 9.23 -16.25 1.28
CA TYR A 132 9.08 -17.17 2.41
C TYR A 132 7.92 -18.13 2.18
N ARG A 133 8.00 -19.32 2.78
CA ARG A 133 6.86 -20.24 2.85
C ARG A 133 5.72 -19.54 3.60
N GLN A 134 4.69 -19.16 2.85
CA GLN A 134 3.53 -18.46 3.39
C GLN A 134 2.56 -19.45 4.03
N VAL A 135 1.87 -18.98 5.07
CA VAL A 135 0.73 -19.65 5.68
C VAL A 135 -0.41 -18.65 5.79
N SER A 136 -1.63 -19.14 5.69
CA SER A 136 -2.84 -18.35 5.88
C SER A 136 -3.23 -18.37 7.34
N ILE A 137 -3.48 -17.20 7.90
CA ILE A 137 -3.98 -17.05 9.27
C ILE A 137 -5.37 -16.43 9.18
N PHE A 138 -6.38 -17.21 9.55
CA PHE A 138 -7.73 -16.71 9.70
C PHE A 138 -7.96 -16.32 11.16
N THR A 139 -8.16 -15.03 11.40
CA THR A 139 -8.36 -14.50 12.76
C THR A 139 -9.83 -14.15 12.99
N CYS A 140 -10.30 -14.41 14.20
CA CYS A 140 -11.68 -14.19 14.58
C CYS A 140 -11.76 -13.87 16.08
N VAL A 141 -12.71 -13.05 16.48
CA VAL A 141 -12.99 -12.76 17.88
C VAL A 141 -14.44 -13.10 18.16
N ALA A 142 -14.68 -14.03 19.09
CA ALA A 142 -16.00 -14.43 19.52
C ALA A 142 -16.37 -13.77 20.86
N TRP A 143 -17.48 -13.03 20.89
CA TRP A 143 -18.19 -12.67 22.12
C TRP A 143 -19.27 -13.67 22.42
N MET A 144 -19.15 -14.21 23.63
CA MET A 144 -20.17 -14.98 24.30
C MET A 144 -20.67 -14.17 25.50
N PHE A 145 -21.76 -14.63 26.13
CA PHE A 145 -22.41 -13.88 27.22
C PHE A 145 -21.46 -13.57 28.39
N ASN A 146 -20.54 -14.49 28.69
CA ASN A 146 -19.64 -14.39 29.84
C ASN A 146 -18.17 -14.14 29.49
N GLU A 147 -17.79 -14.19 28.21
CA GLU A 147 -16.38 -14.10 27.82
C GLU A 147 -16.17 -13.65 26.37
N THR A 148 -14.98 -13.10 26.13
CA THR A 148 -14.47 -12.80 24.79
C THR A 148 -13.27 -13.68 24.52
N LYS A 149 -13.25 -14.39 23.39
CA LYS A 149 -12.11 -15.21 22.97
C LYS A 149 -11.65 -14.84 21.57
N SER A 150 -10.33 -14.74 21.42
CA SER A 150 -9.67 -14.55 20.13
C SER A 150 -9.19 -15.90 19.61
N PHE A 151 -9.47 -16.18 18.34
CA PHE A 151 -9.09 -17.38 17.62
C PHE A 151 -8.19 -17.02 16.44
N ALA A 152 -7.23 -17.90 16.16
CA ALA A 152 -6.37 -17.83 14.99
C ALA A 152 -6.23 -19.25 14.41
N GLU A 153 -6.91 -19.50 13.30
CA GLU A 153 -6.79 -20.74 12.54
C GLU A 153 -5.64 -20.59 11.53
N ILE A 154 -4.71 -21.54 11.54
CA ILE A 154 -3.54 -21.54 10.65
C ILE A 154 -3.74 -22.62 9.58
N SER A 155 -3.48 -22.27 8.32
CA SER A 155 -3.61 -23.18 7.18
C SER A 155 -2.50 -22.99 6.18
N ASP A 156 -2.02 -24.08 5.58
CA ASP A 156 -1.08 -24.03 4.44
C ASP A 156 -1.80 -23.62 3.12
N SER A 157 -3.14 -23.56 3.08
CA SER A 157 -3.89 -23.16 1.87
C SER A 157 -3.85 -21.65 1.66
N LEU A 158 -3.26 -21.19 0.54
CA LEU A 158 -3.15 -19.77 0.17
C LEU A 158 -4.30 -19.25 -0.71
N HIS A 159 -5.29 -20.10 -1.01
CA HIS A 159 -6.34 -19.79 -1.99
C HIS A 159 -7.37 -18.77 -1.50
N HIS A 160 -7.55 -18.63 -0.18
CA HIS A 160 -8.51 -17.72 0.45
C HIS A 160 -9.91 -17.75 -0.22
N SER A 161 -10.32 -18.93 -0.65
CA SER A 161 -11.55 -19.15 -1.40
C SER A 161 -12.78 -19.16 -0.47
N LYS A 162 -13.97 -19.24 -1.06
CA LYS A 162 -15.22 -19.47 -0.31
C LYS A 162 -15.15 -20.72 0.57
N ILE A 163 -14.53 -21.77 0.04
CA ILE A 163 -14.42 -23.07 0.70
C ILE A 163 -13.48 -22.94 1.90
N ASP A 164 -12.34 -22.28 1.75
CA ASP A 164 -11.41 -22.06 2.86
C ASP A 164 -12.08 -21.29 4.01
N VAL A 165 -12.81 -20.22 3.68
CA VAL A 165 -13.58 -19.42 4.65
C VAL A 165 -14.62 -20.27 5.40
N GLN A 166 -15.37 -21.10 4.67
CA GLN A 166 -16.36 -21.99 5.28
C GLN A 166 -15.70 -22.97 6.24
N VAL A 167 -14.59 -23.59 5.84
CA VAL A 167 -13.84 -24.52 6.70
C VAL A 167 -13.36 -23.85 7.97
N PHE A 168 -12.81 -22.63 7.88
CA PHE A 168 -12.36 -21.88 9.07
C PHE A 168 -13.50 -21.55 10.03
N ILE A 169 -14.62 -21.06 9.50
CA ILE A 169 -15.78 -20.70 10.32
C ILE A 169 -16.41 -21.96 10.95
N THR A 170 -16.57 -23.04 10.19
CA THR A 170 -17.09 -24.32 10.70
C THR A 170 -16.22 -24.85 11.84
N LYS A 171 -14.89 -24.88 11.68
CA LYS A 171 -13.97 -25.30 12.75
C LYS A 171 -14.10 -24.44 14.00
N LEU A 172 -14.16 -23.12 13.82
CA LEU A 172 -14.30 -22.19 14.93
C LEU A 172 -15.62 -22.39 15.70
N ILE A 173 -16.73 -22.55 14.99
CA ILE A 173 -18.04 -22.81 15.60
C ILE A 173 -18.06 -24.17 16.30
N GLN A 174 -17.43 -25.20 15.73
CA GLN A 174 -17.28 -26.51 16.37
C GLN A 174 -16.52 -26.41 17.69
N GLU A 175 -15.43 -25.64 17.73
CA GLU A 175 -14.63 -25.46 18.94
C GLU A 175 -15.40 -24.66 20.01
N ILE A 176 -16.14 -23.61 19.62
CA ILE A 176 -17.04 -22.89 20.53
C ILE A 176 -18.14 -23.82 21.07
N LYS A 177 -18.73 -24.66 20.20
CA LYS A 177 -19.76 -25.64 20.60
C LYS A 177 -19.22 -26.64 21.62
N LYS A 178 -17.99 -27.09 21.44
CA LYS A 178 -17.32 -28.02 22.34
C LYS A 178 -17.09 -27.42 23.73
N GLN A 179 -16.78 -26.12 23.78
CA GLN A 179 -16.49 -25.42 25.04
C GLN A 179 -17.75 -24.93 25.77
N HIS A 180 -18.80 -24.54 25.04
CA HIS A 180 -19.97 -23.85 25.60
C HIS A 180 -21.31 -24.55 25.38
N GLY A 181 -21.33 -25.70 24.69
CA GLY A 181 -22.54 -26.46 24.42
C GLY A 181 -23.37 -25.88 23.27
N LYS A 182 -24.70 -25.98 23.37
CA LYS A 182 -25.62 -25.54 22.31
C LYS A 182 -25.82 -24.03 22.34
N PHE A 183 -25.86 -23.42 21.17
CA PHE A 183 -26.17 -22.01 20.96
C PHE A 183 -27.47 -21.87 20.15
N GLU A 184 -28.26 -20.84 20.45
CA GLU A 184 -29.53 -20.59 19.76
C GLU A 184 -29.36 -19.68 18.53
N SER A 185 -28.38 -18.79 18.58
CA SER A 185 -28.11 -17.80 17.53
C SER A 185 -26.62 -17.52 17.35
N ILE A 186 -26.23 -17.32 16.09
CA ILE A 186 -24.88 -16.93 15.69
C ILE A 186 -24.99 -15.68 14.83
N PHE A 187 -24.20 -14.67 15.18
CA PHE A 187 -24.04 -13.44 14.41
C PHE A 187 -22.61 -13.39 13.87
N VAL A 188 -22.47 -13.59 12.56
CA VAL A 188 -21.18 -13.54 11.87
C VAL A 188 -21.06 -12.23 11.13
N PHE A 189 -19.90 -11.59 11.27
CA PHE A 189 -19.61 -10.36 10.55
C PHE A 189 -18.13 -10.21 10.28
N SER A 190 -17.82 -9.41 9.27
CA SER A 190 -16.47 -9.15 8.81
C SER A 190 -16.37 -7.73 8.29
N ASP A 191 -15.23 -7.10 8.54
CA ASP A 191 -14.94 -5.73 8.14
C ASP A 191 -14.54 -5.62 6.66
N GLY A 192 -14.39 -6.75 5.96
CA GLY A 192 -14.22 -6.77 4.51
C GLY A 192 -12.90 -6.25 4.02
N SER A 193 -11.79 -6.65 4.64
CA SER A 193 -10.48 -6.60 3.98
C SER A 193 -10.59 -7.23 2.58
N SER A 194 -10.52 -6.39 1.54
CA SER A 194 -10.77 -6.75 0.15
C SER A 194 -9.68 -7.64 -0.46
N SER A 195 -8.57 -7.83 0.27
CA SER A 195 -7.37 -8.49 -0.21
C SER A 195 -7.37 -10.01 -0.01
N GLN A 196 -7.97 -10.56 1.05
CA GLN A 196 -7.87 -12.00 1.38
C GLN A 196 -9.24 -12.63 1.68
N PHE A 197 -9.95 -12.20 2.72
CA PHE A 197 -11.22 -12.83 3.14
C PHE A 197 -12.43 -11.95 2.82
N LYS A 198 -12.84 -11.95 1.54
CA LYS A 198 -13.92 -11.08 1.05
C LYS A 198 -15.24 -11.36 1.78
N ASN A 199 -15.92 -10.31 2.24
CA ASN A 199 -17.23 -10.39 2.92
C ASN A 199 -18.27 -11.27 2.20
N LYS A 200 -18.30 -11.23 0.87
CA LYS A 200 -19.22 -12.05 0.06
C LYS A 200 -19.04 -13.55 0.25
N PHE A 201 -17.86 -14.00 0.67
CA PHE A 201 -17.56 -15.41 0.91
C PHE A 201 -18.12 -15.88 2.25
N ILE A 202 -18.03 -15.04 3.27
CA ILE A 202 -18.62 -15.28 4.59
C ILE A 202 -20.14 -15.34 4.48
N THR A 203 -20.76 -14.39 3.76
CA THR A 203 -22.22 -14.42 3.52
C THR A 203 -22.67 -15.68 2.79
N TRP A 204 -21.84 -16.22 1.90
CA TRP A 204 -22.16 -17.44 1.14
C TRP A 204 -22.17 -18.69 2.03
N SER A 205 -21.30 -18.77 3.04
CA SER A 205 -21.25 -19.91 3.97
C SER A 205 -22.42 -19.98 4.96
N LEU A 206 -23.19 -18.90 5.10
CA LEU A 206 -24.21 -18.76 6.14
C LEU A 206 -25.37 -19.80 6.07
N PRO A 207 -25.93 -20.15 4.89
CA PRO A 207 -27.01 -21.14 4.81
C PRO A 207 -26.56 -22.54 5.25
N ASP A 208 -25.34 -22.93 4.87
CA ASP A 208 -24.77 -24.23 5.22
C ASP A 208 -24.49 -24.32 6.72
N LEU A 209 -23.98 -23.23 7.32
CA LEU A 209 -23.78 -23.13 8.77
C LEU A 209 -25.10 -23.22 9.55
N LEU A 210 -26.18 -22.62 9.03
CA LEU A 210 -27.51 -22.74 9.62
C LEU A 210 -28.01 -24.19 9.63
N ALA A 211 -27.84 -24.89 8.51
CA ALA A 211 -28.25 -26.29 8.37
C ALA A 211 -27.41 -27.22 9.26
N GLU A 212 -26.09 -27.02 9.32
CA GLU A 212 -25.17 -27.87 10.07
C GLU A 212 -25.32 -27.71 11.59
N PHE A 213 -25.57 -26.48 12.07
CA PHE A 213 -25.60 -26.21 13.51
C PHE A 213 -26.99 -25.95 14.10
N GLY A 214 -28.05 -25.93 13.29
CA GLY A 214 -29.44 -25.88 13.75
C GLY A 214 -29.82 -24.57 14.46
N CYS A 215 -29.25 -23.44 14.04
CA CYS A 215 -29.51 -22.12 14.64
C CYS A 215 -30.86 -21.54 14.17
N LYS A 216 -31.62 -20.91 15.07
CA LYS A 216 -32.97 -20.38 14.75
C LYS A 216 -32.94 -19.04 14.01
N ASN A 217 -31.91 -18.23 14.24
CA ASN A 217 -31.77 -16.88 13.68
C ASN A 217 -30.33 -16.61 13.26
N LEU A 218 -30.17 -16.00 12.09
CA LEU A 218 -28.88 -15.55 11.58
C LEU A 218 -29.04 -14.15 10.97
N SER A 219 -28.25 -13.19 11.45
CA SER A 219 -28.16 -11.86 10.82
C SER A 219 -26.71 -11.46 10.61
N GLY A 220 -26.44 -10.88 9.44
CA GLY A 220 -25.14 -10.31 9.07
C GLY A 220 -25.29 -8.81 8.86
N THR A 221 -24.40 -8.01 9.45
CA THR A 221 -24.35 -6.56 9.22
C THR A 221 -22.93 -6.16 8.85
N ILE A 222 -22.81 -5.33 7.82
CA ILE A 222 -21.53 -4.83 7.28
C ILE A 222 -21.17 -3.55 8.03
N LEU A 223 -20.30 -3.62 9.04
CA LEU A 223 -19.72 -2.43 9.67
C LEU A 223 -18.25 -2.66 10.11
N GLN A 224 -17.47 -1.58 10.05
CA GLN A 224 -16.02 -1.52 10.22
C GLN A 224 -15.56 -1.87 11.65
N ARG A 225 -15.30 -3.16 11.92
CA ARG A 225 -14.26 -3.73 12.81
C ARG A 225 -14.60 -5.20 13.12
N HIS A 226 -13.60 -6.07 13.09
CA HIS A 226 -13.72 -7.52 13.25
C HIS A 226 -14.41 -7.92 14.53
N MET A 227 -15.49 -8.70 14.43
CA MET A 227 -16.28 -9.02 15.60
C MET A 227 -17.25 -10.26 15.29
N VAL A 228 -17.52 -11.22 16.22
CA VAL A 228 -18.57 -12.30 16.20
C VAL A 228 -19.43 -12.27 17.47
N LYS A 229 -20.77 -12.30 17.37
CA LYS A 229 -21.70 -12.29 18.53
C LYS A 229 -22.45 -13.63 18.63
N VAL A 230 -22.52 -14.20 19.83
CA VAL A 230 -23.29 -15.42 20.16
C VAL A 230 -24.29 -15.06 21.27
N GLN A 231 -25.59 -15.32 21.06
CA GLN A 231 -26.64 -15.01 22.04
C GLN A 231 -27.37 -16.29 22.46
N SER A 232 -27.37 -16.58 23.77
CA SER A 232 -28.16 -17.65 24.40
C SER A 232 -29.34 -17.05 25.15
N MET A 233 -30.58 -17.48 24.86
CA MET A 233 -31.69 -17.33 25.79
C MET A 233 -31.93 -18.69 26.46
N ALA A 234 -31.76 -18.76 27.77
CA ALA A 234 -32.38 -19.82 28.55
C ALA A 234 -33.82 -19.39 28.81
N LEU A 235 -34.78 -20.13 28.26
CA LEU A 235 -36.16 -20.08 28.71
C LEU A 235 -36.19 -20.62 30.14
N GLU A 236 -36.52 -19.75 31.10
CA GLU A 236 -37.09 -20.21 32.37
C GLU A 236 -38.49 -20.75 32.06
N GLN A 237 -38.60 -22.08 32.01
CA GLN A 237 -39.86 -22.76 32.29
C GLN A 237 -39.68 -23.55 33.58
N LEU A 238 -40.51 -23.15 34.55
CA LEU A 238 -40.72 -23.64 35.92
C LEU A 238 -39.79 -23.07 37.00
#